data_AF-A0A920DQ16-F1
#
_entry.id   AF-A0A920DQ16-F1
#
_cell.length_a   1.000
_cell.length_b   1.000
_cell.length_c   1.000
_cell.angle_alpha   90.00
_cell.angle_beta   90.00
_cell.angle_gamma   90.00
#
_symmetry.space_group_name_H-M   'P 1'
#
loop_
_entity.id
_entity.type
_entity.pdbx_description
1 polymer ?
#
loop_
_entity_poly.entity_id
_entity_poly.type
_entity_poly.pdbx_seq_one_letter_code
_entity_poly.pdbx_strand_id
1 'polypeptide(L)'
;MTPNRRRFEHLDDAPLDGLRKVLQSSELDIPDNLPPMAAGIFGYLSYDMVRFMEELPDTNPKWLQLPECLFIRPQLVAVFDGVTDVLKLVTPVRPNANLSAEAAYEAACARLERRARKCTTNCLKRASRPWATCSAAIKCGARNLFRHG
;
A
#
# COMPACT_ATOMS: atom_id res chain seq x y z
N MET A 1 -9.28 -2.03 -19.72
CA MET A 1 -9.53 -1.03 -18.66
C MET A 1 -8.37 -0.06 -18.66
N THR A 2 -8.42 0.96 -19.52
CA THR A 2 -7.35 1.95 -19.66
C THR A 2 -7.43 2.92 -18.48
N PRO A 3 -6.42 3.02 -17.61
CA PRO A 3 -6.45 3.97 -16.52
C PRO A 3 -6.53 5.41 -17.10
N ASN A 4 -7.38 6.25 -16.51
CA ASN A 4 -7.63 7.60 -17.00
C ASN A 4 -6.34 8.43 -17.00
N ARG A 5 -5.76 8.67 -18.18
CA ARG A 5 -4.48 9.39 -18.38
C ARG A 5 -4.45 10.78 -17.74
N ARG A 6 -5.59 11.44 -17.51
CA ARG A 6 -5.66 12.79 -16.90
C ARG A 6 -5.30 12.83 -15.42
N ARG A 7 -5.06 11.68 -14.79
CA ARG A 7 -4.77 11.56 -13.36
C ARG A 7 -3.33 11.11 -13.08
N PHE A 8 -2.49 11.04 -14.11
CA PHE A 8 -1.10 10.65 -14.02
C PHE A 8 -0.22 11.81 -14.50
N GLU A 9 0.82 12.09 -13.73
CA GLU A 9 1.88 13.00 -14.12
C GLU A 9 2.90 12.23 -14.96
N HIS A 10 3.35 12.83 -16.07
CA HIS A 10 4.40 12.24 -16.89
C HIS A 10 5.74 12.41 -16.18
N LEU A 11 6.53 11.34 -16.13
CA LEU A 11 7.90 11.37 -15.67
C LEU A 11 8.80 11.11 -16.88
N ASP A 12 9.83 11.93 -17.05
CA ASP A 12 10.75 11.81 -18.18
C ASP A 12 11.83 10.73 -17.98
N ASP A 13 11.82 10.07 -16.82
CA ASP A 13 12.72 8.98 -16.48
C ASP A 13 12.43 7.71 -17.30
N ALA A 14 13.46 6.88 -17.50
CA ALA A 14 13.24 5.51 -17.95
C ALA A 14 12.31 4.77 -16.96
N PRO A 15 11.43 3.86 -17.41
CA PRO A 15 10.38 3.28 -16.56
C PRO A 15 10.91 2.64 -15.27
N LEU A 16 12.04 1.94 -15.35
CA LEU A 16 12.67 1.28 -14.20
C LEU A 16 13.31 2.27 -13.22
N ASP A 17 13.81 3.40 -13.71
CA ASP A 17 14.37 4.46 -12.87
C ASP A 17 13.26 5.23 -12.15
N GLY A 18 12.18 5.55 -12.86
CA GLY A 18 10.97 6.09 -12.25
C GLY A 18 10.41 5.17 -11.16
N LEU A 19 10.33 3.87 -11.43
CA LEU A 19 9.91 2.88 -10.43
C LEU A 19 10.83 2.85 -9.21
N ARG A 20 12.16 2.90 -9.42
CA ARG A 20 13.15 2.94 -8.32
C ARG A 20 12.96 4.17 -7.43
N LYS A 21 12.74 5.36 -8.00
CA LYS A 21 12.44 6.59 -7.24
C LYS A 21 11.14 6.46 -6.43
N VAL A 22 10.11 5.84 -7.02
CA VAL A 22 8.83 5.61 -6.31
C VAL A 22 8.99 4.61 -5.18
N LEU A 23 9.80 3.56 -5.35
CA LEU A 23 10.13 2.59 -4.29
C LEU A 23 10.87 3.26 -3.13
N GLN A 24 11.94 4.00 -3.41
CA GLN A 24 12.72 4.74 -2.41
C GLN A 24 11.85 5.74 -1.64
N SER A 25 11.03 6.53 -2.33
CA SER A 25 10.09 7.47 -1.66
C SER A 25 8.96 6.78 -0.89
N SER A 26 8.75 5.48 -1.09
CA SER A 26 7.77 4.68 -0.36
C SER A 26 8.35 3.96 0.84
N GLU A 27 9.66 3.91 0.97
CA GLU A 27 10.37 3.18 2.01
C GLU A 27 9.95 3.67 3.39
N LEU A 28 9.75 2.71 4.29
CA LEU A 28 9.31 2.94 5.66
C LEU A 28 10.02 1.92 6.53
N ASP A 29 10.53 2.38 7.67
CA ASP A 29 11.00 1.50 8.72
C ASP A 29 9.79 0.87 9.42
N ILE A 30 9.66 -0.45 9.27
CA ILE A 30 8.52 -1.22 9.80
C ILE A 30 8.98 -1.86 11.11
N PRO A 31 8.31 -1.56 12.24
CA PRO A 31 8.70 -2.15 13.52
C PRO A 31 8.44 -3.66 13.52
N ASP A 32 9.30 -4.42 14.21
CA ASP A 32 9.30 -5.89 14.24
C ASP A 32 7.98 -6.53 14.67
N ASN A 33 7.12 -5.77 15.36
CA ASN A 33 5.82 -6.24 15.82
C ASN A 33 4.72 -6.21 14.73
N LEU A 34 5.01 -5.62 13.57
CA LEU A 34 4.11 -5.58 12.42
C LEU A 34 4.55 -6.58 11.34
N PRO A 35 3.60 -7.17 10.61
CA PRO A 35 3.94 -7.99 9.44
C PRO A 35 4.73 -7.16 8.42
N PRO A 36 5.71 -7.74 7.70
CA PRO A 36 6.49 -7.00 6.70
C PRO A 36 5.61 -6.44 5.57
N MET A 37 4.47 -7.08 5.30
CA MET A 37 3.46 -6.61 4.33
C MET A 37 2.60 -5.44 4.82
N ALA A 38 2.85 -4.89 6.02
CA ALA A 38 2.05 -3.84 6.64
C ALA A 38 2.11 -2.49 5.89
N ALA A 39 3.19 -2.24 5.15
CA ALA A 39 3.33 -1.08 4.29
C ALA A 39 4.16 -1.47 3.06
N GLY A 40 3.79 -0.92 1.90
CA GLY A 40 4.50 -1.20 0.66
C GLY A 40 3.78 -0.67 -0.56
N ILE A 41 4.35 -1.00 -1.72
CA ILE A 41 3.72 -0.79 -3.02
C ILE A 41 3.25 -2.15 -3.54
N PHE A 42 2.03 -2.19 -4.05
CA PHE A 42 1.41 -3.42 -4.54
C PHE A 42 0.98 -3.22 -5.98
N GLY A 43 1.21 -4.21 -6.83
CA GLY A 43 0.99 -4.06 -8.25
C GLY A 43 1.43 -5.26 -9.06
N TYR A 44 1.62 -5.04 -10.35
CA TYR A 44 2.16 -6.04 -11.28
C TYR A 44 3.22 -5.43 -12.19
N LEU A 45 4.13 -6.29 -12.66
CA LEU A 45 4.99 -6.07 -13.82
C LEU A 45 4.53 -6.99 -14.95
N SER A 46 4.40 -6.43 -16.13
CA SER A 46 4.17 -7.17 -17.37
C SER A 46 5.46 -7.81 -17.85
N TYR A 47 5.33 -8.90 -18.60
CA TYR A 47 6.48 -9.60 -19.19
C TYR A 47 7.30 -8.70 -20.12
N ASP A 48 6.63 -7.84 -20.90
CA ASP A 48 7.27 -6.90 -21.83
C ASP A 48 8.20 -5.87 -21.13
N MET A 49 8.15 -5.75 -19.80
CA MET A 49 9.09 -4.93 -19.03
C MET A 49 10.55 -5.37 -19.20
N VAL A 50 10.80 -6.64 -19.52
CA VAL A 50 12.17 -7.16 -19.76
C VAL A 50 12.89 -6.43 -20.89
N ARG A 51 12.14 -5.86 -21.85
CA ARG A 51 12.68 -5.09 -22.99
C ARG A 51 13.38 -3.80 -22.57
N PHE A 52 13.15 -3.33 -21.34
CA PHE A 52 13.88 -2.18 -20.77
C PHE A 52 15.21 -2.58 -20.13
N MET A 53 15.51 -3.88 -20.02
CA MET A 53 16.78 -4.40 -19.49
C MET A 53 17.64 -5.07 -20.57
N GLU A 54 17.00 -5.66 -21.58
CA GLU A 54 17.68 -6.39 -22.65
C GLU A 54 17.14 -5.99 -24.04
N GLU A 55 18.01 -6.00 -25.05
CA GLU A 55 17.62 -5.80 -26.44
C GLU A 55 16.93 -7.06 -26.99
N LEU A 56 15.62 -6.97 -27.21
CA LEU A 56 14.81 -8.06 -27.73
C LEU A 56 14.06 -7.64 -29.00
N PRO A 57 13.92 -8.54 -29.99
CA PRO A 57 13.15 -8.24 -31.19
C PRO A 57 11.68 -7.94 -30.84
N ASP A 58 11.14 -6.85 -31.38
CA ASP A 58 9.77 -6.39 -31.15
C ASP A 58 8.82 -6.82 -32.27
N THR A 59 8.74 -8.13 -32.50
CA THR A 59 7.93 -8.70 -33.59
C THR A 59 6.53 -9.11 -33.15
N ASN A 60 6.22 -9.06 -31.86
CA ASN A 60 4.93 -9.54 -31.34
C ASN A 60 3.92 -8.39 -31.26
N PRO A 61 2.79 -8.44 -31.99
CA PRO A 61 1.79 -7.39 -31.91
C PRO A 61 1.16 -7.31 -30.51
N LYS A 62 1.12 -6.11 -29.92
CA LYS A 62 0.47 -5.87 -28.61
C LYS A 62 -1.05 -5.89 -28.74
N TRP A 63 -1.64 -7.08 -28.62
CA TRP A 63 -3.11 -7.28 -28.61
C TRP A 63 -3.76 -6.78 -27.31
N LEU A 64 -3.04 -6.89 -26.20
CA LEU A 64 -3.48 -6.41 -24.89
C LEU A 64 -2.86 -5.03 -24.63
N GLN A 65 -3.67 -3.98 -24.74
CA GLN A 65 -3.26 -2.59 -24.46
C GLN A 65 -3.15 -2.33 -22.94
N LEU A 66 -2.31 -3.10 -22.27
CA LEU A 66 -2.06 -2.98 -20.84
C LEU A 66 -0.83 -2.10 -20.58
N PRO A 67 -0.81 -1.39 -19.44
CA PRO A 67 0.43 -0.82 -18.92
C PRO A 67 1.51 -1.90 -18.72
N GLU A 68 2.77 -1.51 -18.91
CA GLU A 68 3.94 -2.36 -18.62
C GLU A 68 4.05 -2.68 -17.12
N CYS A 69 3.60 -1.76 -16.27
CA CYS A 69 3.39 -2.02 -14.85
C CYS A 69 2.29 -1.12 -14.30
N LEU A 70 1.63 -1.58 -13.23
CA LEU A 70 0.73 -0.75 -12.46
C LEU A 70 0.93 -1.02 -10.99
N PHE A 71 1.17 0.05 -10.24
CA PHE A 71 1.46 0.01 -8.82
C PHE A 71 0.57 0.95 -8.04
N ILE A 72 0.23 0.55 -6.82
CA ILE A 72 -0.60 1.29 -5.88
C ILE A 72 0.14 1.34 -4.55
N ARG A 73 0.20 2.55 -3.97
CA ARG A 73 0.66 2.79 -2.59
C ARG A 73 -0.57 2.93 -1.70
N PRO A 74 -0.98 1.90 -0.93
CA PRO A 74 -2.21 1.94 -0.15
C PRO A 74 -2.10 2.91 1.02
N GLN A 75 -3.21 3.57 1.35
CA GLN A 75 -3.33 4.37 2.57
C GLN A 75 -3.71 3.53 3.79
N LEU A 76 -4.24 2.32 3.59
CA LEU A 76 -4.64 1.39 4.63
C LEU A 76 -4.34 -0.03 4.14
N VAL A 77 -3.71 -0.83 4.98
CA VAL A 77 -3.48 -2.26 4.77
C VAL A 77 -4.16 -3.03 5.89
N ALA A 78 -4.87 -4.09 5.54
CA ALA A 78 -5.51 -5.00 6.48
C ALA A 78 -4.84 -6.36 6.32
N VAL A 79 -4.12 -6.80 7.34
CA VAL A 79 -3.40 -8.08 7.35
C VAL A 79 -4.15 -9.04 8.26
N PHE A 80 -4.66 -10.12 7.69
CA PHE A 80 -5.30 -11.19 8.45
C PHE A 80 -4.31 -12.34 8.64
N ASP A 81 -4.01 -12.64 9.89
CA ASP A 81 -3.21 -13.80 10.28
C ASP A 81 -4.16 -14.97 10.55
N GLY A 82 -4.18 -15.95 9.64
CA GLY A 82 -5.07 -17.12 9.76
C GLY A 82 -4.62 -18.17 10.78
N VAL A 83 -3.46 -18.01 11.42
CA VAL A 83 -3.01 -18.88 12.51
C VAL A 83 -3.48 -18.34 13.86
N THR A 84 -3.43 -17.02 14.03
CA THR A 84 -3.81 -16.34 15.29
C THR A 84 -5.23 -15.76 15.28
N ASP A 85 -5.92 -15.79 14.14
CA ASP A 85 -7.22 -15.15 13.90
C ASP A 85 -7.26 -13.64 14.22
N VAL A 86 -6.11 -12.97 14.05
CA VAL A 86 -5.97 -11.54 14.29
C VAL A 86 -5.98 -10.74 12.99
N LEU A 87 -6.86 -9.74 12.92
CA LEU A 87 -6.83 -8.71 11.87
C LEU A 87 -6.05 -7.49 12.34
N LYS A 88 -4.90 -7.22 11.71
CA LYS A 88 -4.09 -6.02 11.93
C LYS A 88 -4.44 -4.97 10.87
N LEU A 89 -4.91 -3.81 11.31
CA LEU A 89 -5.12 -2.64 10.46
C LEU A 89 -3.93 -1.69 10.60
N VAL A 90 -3.25 -1.44 9.49
CA VAL A 90 -2.06 -0.57 9.46
C VAL A 90 -2.30 0.58 8.48
N THR A 91 -1.89 1.78 8.88
CA THR A 91 -1.96 2.96 8.04
C THR A 91 -0.58 3.60 7.97
N PRO A 92 0.12 3.54 6.83
CA PRO A 92 1.41 4.19 6.71
C PRO A 92 1.23 5.71 6.70
N VAL A 93 2.04 6.40 7.50
CA VAL A 93 2.14 7.87 7.54
C VAL A 93 3.53 8.23 7.03
N ARG A 94 3.59 9.20 6.12
CA ARG A 94 4.85 9.68 5.54
C ARG A 94 4.97 11.18 5.82
N PRO A 95 6.20 11.70 5.95
CA PRO A 95 6.44 13.13 6.07
C PRO A 95 5.77 13.89 4.93
N ASN A 96 5.13 15.00 5.27
CA ASN A 96 4.55 15.92 4.31
C ASN A 96 4.98 17.33 4.73
N ALA A 97 5.65 18.06 3.84
CA ALA A 97 6.16 19.40 4.11
C ALA A 97 5.07 20.39 4.58
N ASN A 98 3.81 20.13 4.25
CA ASN A 98 2.67 21.01 4.57
C ASN A 98 1.93 20.62 5.85
N LEU A 99 2.34 19.57 6.58
CA LEU A 99 1.65 19.09 7.78
C LEU A 99 2.64 18.82 8.91
N SER A 100 2.28 19.23 10.13
CA SER A 100 3.02 18.82 11.32
C SER A 100 2.92 17.30 11.53
N ALA A 101 3.94 16.73 12.15
CA ALA A 101 3.97 15.30 12.49
C ALA A 101 2.76 14.90 13.36
N GLU A 102 2.37 15.77 14.29
CA GLU A 102 1.23 15.55 15.17
C GLU A 102 -0.09 15.54 14.40
N ALA A 103 -0.33 16.52 13.52
CA ALA A 103 -1.54 16.56 12.69
C ALA A 103 -1.63 15.35 11.74
N ALA A 104 -0.48 14.92 11.18
CA ALA A 104 -0.42 13.73 10.34
C ALA A 104 -0.76 12.44 11.13
N TYR A 105 -0.30 12.35 12.37
CA TYR A 105 -0.59 11.23 13.27
C TYR A 105 -2.07 11.20 13.69
N GLU A 106 -2.65 12.35 14.06
CA GLU A 106 -4.07 12.44 14.41
C GLU A 106 -4.96 12.06 13.22
N ALA A 107 -4.64 12.55 12.02
CA ALA A 107 -5.36 12.18 10.80
C ALA A 107 -5.29 10.68 10.51
N ALA A 108 -4.14 10.05 10.79
CA ALA A 108 -3.95 8.62 10.66
C ALA A 108 -4.79 7.81 11.66
N CYS A 109 -4.83 8.24 12.93
CA CYS A 109 -5.68 7.64 13.97
C CYS A 109 -7.16 7.74 13.58
N ALA A 110 -7.63 8.93 13.19
CA ALA A 110 -9.00 9.14 12.76
C ALA A 110 -9.37 8.28 11.53
N ARG A 111 -8.42 8.06 10.61
CA ARG A 111 -8.59 7.15 9.46
C ARG A 111 -8.72 5.70 9.90
N LEU A 112 -7.87 5.23 10.81
CA LEU A 112 -7.93 3.88 11.37
C LEU A 112 -9.26 3.64 12.07
N GLU A 113 -9.68 4.52 12.97
CA GLU A 113 -10.94 4.39 13.70
C GLU A 113 -12.17 4.36 12.78
N ARG A 114 -12.18 5.22 11.75
CA ARG A 114 -13.26 5.23 10.75
C ARG A 114 -13.35 3.92 9.99
N ARG A 115 -12.21 3.30 9.67
CA ARG A 115 -12.14 2.05 8.92
C ARG A 115 -12.41 0.84 9.80
N ALA A 116 -11.86 0.84 11.02
CA ALA A 116 -12.12 -0.16 12.04
C ALA A 116 -13.62 -0.27 12.34
N ARG A 117 -14.32 0.86 12.57
CA ARG A 117 -15.78 0.88 12.76
C ARG A 117 -16.55 0.22 11.61
N LYS A 118 -16.15 0.46 10.35
CA LYS A 118 -16.78 -0.19 9.20
C LYS A 118 -16.53 -1.70 9.18
N CYS A 119 -15.33 -2.13 9.55
CA CYS A 119 -15.01 -3.56 9.68
C CYS A 119 -15.88 -4.20 10.78
N THR A 120 -15.98 -3.62 11.97
CA THR A 120 -16.82 -4.19 13.04
C THR A 120 -18.30 -4.22 12.64
N THR A 121 -18.86 -3.11 12.14
CA THR A 121 -20.30 -3.02 11.84
C THR A 121 -20.72 -3.92 10.67
N ASN A 122 -19.84 -4.20 9.70
CA ASN A 122 -20.18 -4.98 8.51
C ASN A 122 -19.71 -6.45 8.58
N CYS A 123 -18.58 -6.74 9.22
CA CYS A 123 -18.10 -8.12 9.39
C CYS A 123 -18.96 -8.88 10.41
N LEU A 124 -19.45 -8.25 11.48
CA LEU A 124 -20.37 -8.90 12.44
C LEU A 124 -21.73 -9.23 11.80
N LYS A 125 -22.19 -8.47 10.80
CA LYS A 125 -23.45 -8.75 10.09
C LYS A 125 -23.35 -9.92 9.10
N ARG A 126 -22.12 -10.30 8.70
CA ARG A 126 -21.86 -11.33 7.68
C ARG A 126 -21.11 -12.54 8.24
N ALA A 127 -20.78 -12.54 9.52
CA ALA A 127 -20.21 -13.69 10.24
C ALA A 127 -21.31 -14.74 10.48
N SER A 128 -21.75 -15.41 9.41
CA SER A 128 -22.57 -16.63 9.48
C SER A 128 -21.72 -17.89 9.71
N ARG A 129 -20.45 -17.74 10.10
CA ARG A 129 -19.53 -18.87 10.32
C ARG A 129 -19.15 -18.99 11.81
N PRO A 130 -19.20 -20.20 12.41
CA PRO A 130 -19.12 -20.37 13.87
C PRO A 130 -17.77 -20.08 14.52
N TRP A 131 -16.68 -19.90 13.75
CA TRP A 131 -15.32 -19.82 14.28
C TRP A 131 -14.72 -18.40 14.34
N ALA A 132 -15.42 -17.38 13.81
CA ALA A 132 -14.85 -16.04 13.66
C ALA A 132 -15.13 -15.12 14.86
N THR A 133 -14.41 -15.31 15.97
CA THR A 133 -14.30 -14.26 17.01
C THR A 133 -13.25 -13.24 16.59
N CYS A 134 -13.68 -12.21 15.87
CA CYS A 134 -12.79 -11.15 15.37
C CYS A 134 -12.49 -10.14 16.48
N SER A 135 -11.43 -10.39 17.25
CA SER A 135 -10.89 -9.44 18.25
C SER A 135 -10.06 -8.38 17.53
N ALA A 136 -10.65 -7.21 17.27
CA ALA A 136 -9.94 -6.09 16.66
C ALA A 136 -8.98 -5.43 17.66
N ALA A 137 -7.69 -5.80 17.60
CA ALA A 137 -6.64 -5.11 18.34
C ALA A 137 -6.10 -3.94 17.50
N ILE A 138 -6.55 -2.72 17.80
CA ILE A 138 -5.97 -1.49 17.24
C ILE A 138 -4.74 -1.13 18.09
N LYS A 139 -3.53 -1.47 17.60
CA LYS A 139 -2.29 -0.94 18.16
C LYS A 139 -1.77 0.18 17.25
N CYS A 140 -1.94 1.43 17.67
CA CYS A 140 -1.31 2.58 17.04
C CYS A 140 0.14 2.65 17.54
N GLY A 141 1.09 2.16 16.75
CA GLY A 141 2.51 2.16 17.08
C GLY A 141 3.30 3.00 16.08
N ALA A 142 3.56 4.26 16.42
CA ALA A 142 4.65 5.06 15.86
C ALA A 142 4.77 6.39 16.64
N ARG A 143 5.33 6.35 17.86
CA ARG A 143 5.71 7.56 18.60
C ARG A 143 7.20 7.94 18.42
N ASN A 144 8.01 7.07 17.82
CA ASN A 144 9.47 7.23 17.76
C ASN A 144 10.10 7.38 16.36
N LEU A 145 9.34 7.35 15.26
CA LEU A 145 9.93 7.51 13.91
C LEU A 145 10.21 8.98 13.50
N PHE A 146 9.84 9.97 14.32
CA PHE A 146 9.99 11.40 13.99
C PHE A 146 11.24 12.07 14.60
N ARG A 147 12.26 11.28 15.00
CA ARG A 147 13.41 11.83 15.75
C ARG A 147 14.69 12.07 14.95
N HIS A 148 14.71 11.90 13.63
CA HIS A 148 15.86 12.29 12.82
C HIS A 148 15.44 13.02 11.54
N GLY A 149 15.75 14.33 11.54
CA GLY A 149 16.28 15.12 10.42
C GLY A 149 15.40 15.27 9.19
#